data_AF-A0A9E4T6S3-F1
#
_entry.id   AF-A0A9E4T6S3-F1
#
_cell.length_a   1.000
_cell.length_b   1.000
_cell.length_c   1.000
_cell.angle_alpha   90.00
_cell.angle_beta   90.00
_cell.angle_gamma   90.00
#
_symmetry.space_group_name_H-M   'P 1'
#
loop_
_entity.id
_entity.type
_entity.pdbx_description
1 polymer ?
#
loop_
_entity_poly.entity_id
_entity_poly.type
_entity_poly.pdbx_seq_one_letter_code
_entity_poly.pdbx_strand_id
1 'polypeptide(L)' 'RMILVAGEPLDEPIARGGPFVMNTQDEIKQAFSDYQEGRF' A
#
# COMPACT_ATOMS: atom_id res chain seq x y z
N ARG A 1 -7.89 20.34 20.74
CA ARG A 1 -6.56 19.85 20.27
C ARG A 1 -6.68 19.58 18.78
N MET A 2 -5.73 20.03 17.96
CA MET A 2 -5.74 19.83 16.50
C MET A 2 -4.36 19.38 16.05
N ILE A 3 -4.32 18.55 15.00
CA ILE A 3 -3.09 18.13 14.33
C ILE A 3 -3.21 18.55 12.87
N LEU A 4 -2.18 19.24 12.37
CA LEU A 4 -2.03 19.59 10.96
C LEU A 4 -0.85 18.78 10.41
N VAL A 5 -1.07 18.08 9.30
CA VAL A 5 -0.05 17.32 8.58
C VAL A 5 -0.08 17.73 7.11
N ALA A 6 1.08 17.99 6.54
CA ALA A 6 1.28 18.28 5.13
C ALA A 6 2.53 17.54 4.64
N GLY A 7 2.57 17.20 3.35
CA GLY A 7 3.67 16.50 2.70
C GLY A 7 3.66 16.75 1.20
N GLU A 8 4.80 16.57 0.55
CA GLU A 8 4.93 16.64 -0.90
C GLU A 8 4.22 15.44 -1.55
N PRO A 9 3.48 15.63 -2.65
CA PRO A 9 2.91 14.53 -3.42
C PRO A 9 4.01 13.58 -3.91
N LEU A 10 3.77 12.27 -3.80
CA LEU A 10 4.70 11.26 -4.32
C LEU A 10 4.63 11.11 -5.85
N ASP A 11 3.55 11.58 -6.47
CA ASP A 11 3.29 11.48 -7.91
C ASP A 11 3.43 10.06 -8.50
N GLU A 12 3.25 9.05 -7.64
CA GLU A 12 3.28 7.64 -8.03
C GLU A 12 1.87 7.05 -8.16
N PRO A 13 1.68 6.04 -9.03
CA PRO A 13 0.44 5.27 -9.06
C PRO A 13 0.14 4.65 -7.69
N ILE A 14 -1.15 4.63 -7.31
CA ILE A 14 -1.61 4.06 -6.04
C ILE A 14 -2.59 2.92 -6.35
N ALA A 15 -2.18 1.71 -6.03
CA ALA A 15 -3.00 0.50 -6.00
C ALA A 15 -3.36 0.17 -4.54
N ARG A 16 -4.65 -0.09 -4.26
CA ARG A 16 -5.12 -0.45 -2.92
C ARG A 16 -5.84 -1.78 -2.94
N GLY A 17 -5.50 -2.65 -2.00
CA GLY A 17 -6.15 -3.96 -1.81
C GLY A 17 -6.18 -4.33 -0.33
N GLY A 18 -7.31 -4.10 0.33
CA GLY A 18 -7.50 -4.41 1.74
C GLY A 18 -6.45 -3.69 2.62
N PRO A 19 -5.62 -4.43 3.39
CA PRO A 19 -4.59 -3.83 4.25
C PRO A 19 -3.34 -3.37 3.50
N PHE A 20 -3.22 -3.62 2.20
CA PHE A 20 -2.02 -3.35 1.42
C PHE A 20 -2.22 -2.17 0.45
N VAL A 21 -1.18 -1.34 0.33
CA VAL A 21 -1.08 -0.23 -0.61
C VAL A 21 0.26 -0.38 -1.35
N MET A 22 0.21 -0.43 -2.68
CA MET A 22 1.35 -0.62 -3.57
C MET A 22 1.20 0.29 -4.80
N ASN A 23 2.10 0.20 -5.78
CA ASN A 23 2.03 1.01 -6.99
C ASN A 23 1.23 0.31 -8.11
N THR A 24 1.16 -1.02 -8.12
CA THR A 24 0.44 -1.81 -9.14
C THR A 24 -0.47 -2.89 -8.54
N GLN A 25 -1.44 -3.35 -9.34
CA GLN A 25 -2.37 -4.41 -8.92
C GLN A 25 -1.68 -5.77 -8.76
N ASP A 26 -0.60 -6.02 -9.49
CA ASP A 26 0.13 -7.29 -9.39
C ASP A 26 0.96 -7.34 -8.10
N GLU A 27 1.52 -6.22 -7.65
CA GLU A 27 2.16 -6.10 -6.33
C GLU A 27 1.17 -6.34 -5.19
N ILE A 28 -0.08 -5.88 -5.32
CA ILE A 28 -1.13 -6.18 -4.34
C ILE A 28 -1.40 -7.69 -4.28
N LYS A 29 -1.53 -8.38 -5.42
CA LYS A 29 -1.74 -9.84 -5.45
C LYS A 29 -0.57 -10.57 -4.82
N GLN A 30 0.66 -10.14 -5.13
CA GLN A 30 1.87 -10.71 -4.54
C GLN A 30 1.89 -10.52 -3.01
N ALA A 31 1.56 -9.33 -2.52
CA ALA A 31 1.46 -9.05 -1.08
C ALA A 31 0.44 -9.95 -0.37
N PHE A 32 -0.70 -10.26 -1.01
CA PHE A 32 -1.64 -11.24 -0.49
C PHE A 32 -1.07 -12.66 -0.48
N SER A 33 -0.36 -13.07 -1.54
CA SER A 33 0.29 -14.40 -1.61
C SER A 33 1.32 -14.55 -0.51
N ASP A 34 2.21 -13.57 -0.35
CA ASP A 34 3.24 -13.58 0.68
C ASP A 34 2.64 -13.59 2.10
N TYR A 35 1.49 -12.93 2.30
CA TYR A 35 0.74 -12.95 3.56
C TYR A 35 0.13 -14.31 3.85
N GLN A 36 -0.46 -14.94 2.85
CA GLN A 36 -1.03 -16.29 2.96
C GLN A 36 0.04 -17.36 3.19
N GLU A 37 1.22 -17.16 2.62
CA GLU A 37 2.35 -18.09 2.71
C GLU A 37 3.21 -17.88 3.97
N GLY A 38 2.84 -16.91 4.84
CA GLY A 38 3.55 -16.63 6.08
C GLY A 38 4.98 -16.11 5.87
N ARG A 39 5.21 -15.43 4.74
CA ARG A 39 6.51 -14.80 4.39
C ARG A 39 6.66 -13.38 4.96
N PHE A 40 5.78 -12.98 5.88
CA PHE A 40 5.82 -11.71 6.62
C PHE A 40 5.87 -11.94 8.13
#